data_AF-A0A524G7Y3-F1
#
_entry.id   AF-A0A524G7Y3-F1
#
_cell.length_a   1.000
_cell.length_b   1.000
_cell.length_c   1.000
_cell.angle_alpha   90.00
_cell.angle_beta   90.00
_cell.angle_gamma   90.00
#
_symmetry.space_group_name_H-M   'P 1'
#
loop_
_entity.id
_entity.type
_entity.pdbx_description
1 polymer ?
#
loop_
_entity_poly.entity_id
_entity_poly.type
_entity_poly.pdbx_seq_one_letter_code
_entity_poly.pdbx_strand_id
1 'polypeptide(L)' 'MSSEKECSIVGCRKPSKRSFATVRIMESITSSGLKVKDARARKTYVCADHWKIVKKAFKKETKPERLRWGH' A
#
# COMPACT_ATOMS: atom_id res chain seq x y z
N MET A 1 14.73 9.85 -19.48
CA MET A 1 14.60 10.47 -18.15
C MET A 1 13.57 9.70 -17.35
N SER A 2 14.00 8.74 -16.53
CA SER A 2 13.09 7.93 -15.71
C SER A 2 12.69 8.75 -14.48
N SER A 3 11.48 9.31 -14.47
CA SER A 3 10.92 9.95 -13.27
C SER A 3 10.67 8.90 -12.20
N GLU A 4 11.70 8.59 -11.41
CA GLU A 4 11.55 7.81 -10.18
C GLU A 4 10.67 8.61 -9.24
N LYS A 5 9.39 8.23 -9.19
CA LYS A 5 8.42 8.86 -8.29
C LYS A 5 8.83 8.54 -6.86
N GLU A 6 8.76 9.52 -5.98
CA GLU A 6 8.97 9.28 -4.56
C GLU A 6 7.80 8.51 -3.96
N CYS A 7 8.05 7.84 -2.84
CA CYS A 7 7.00 7.17 -2.10
C CYS A 7 5.95 8.18 -1.62
N SER A 8 4.68 7.92 -1.96
CA SER A 8 3.53 8.74 -1.58
C SER A 8 3.14 8.60 -0.10
N ILE A 9 3.99 8.04 0.77
CA ILE A 9 3.72 7.88 2.20
C ILE A 9 4.23 9.08 2.99
N VAL A 10 3.46 9.53 3.97
CA VAL A 10 3.83 10.64 4.87
C VAL A 10 5.12 10.28 5.60
N GLY A 11 6.10 11.18 5.58
CA GLY A 11 7.42 10.92 6.17
C GLY A 11 8.37 10.05 5.34
N CYS A 12 7.97 9.59 4.13
CA CYS A 12 8.87 8.87 3.24
C CYS A 12 9.40 9.76 2.11
N ARG A 13 10.71 9.64 1.84
CA ARG A 13 11.41 10.20 0.66
C ARG A 13 12.19 9.13 -0.12
N LYS A 14 11.86 7.86 0.08
CA LYS A 14 12.51 6.75 -0.64
C LYS A 14 11.96 6.65 -2.06
N PRO A 15 12.77 6.18 -3.04
CA PRO A 15 12.31 5.96 -4.40
C PRO A 15 11.22 4.88 -4.42
N SER A 16 10.14 5.16 -5.16
CA SER A 16 9.05 4.21 -5.36
C SER A 16 9.50 3.06 -6.25
N LYS A 17 9.38 1.83 -5.73
CA LYS A 17 9.64 0.62 -6.50
C LYS A 17 8.37 0.09 -7.17
N ARG A 18 7.19 0.40 -6.62
CA ARG A 18 5.89 -0.10 -7.12
C ARG A 18 4.81 0.95 -7.05
N SER A 19 3.88 0.90 -8.00
CA SER A 19 2.66 1.73 -7.99
C SER A 19 1.45 0.81 -7.92
N PHE A 20 0.48 1.17 -7.08
CA PHE A 20 -0.78 0.45 -6.92
C PHE A 20 -1.95 1.42 -7.04
N ALA A 21 -3.11 0.92 -7.44
CA ALA A 21 -4.34 1.71 -7.40
C ALA A 21 -4.68 2.03 -5.94
N THR A 22 -4.88 3.31 -5.63
CA THR A 22 -5.12 3.78 -4.25
C THR A 22 -6.28 3.04 -3.62
N VAL A 23 -7.37 2.84 -4.36
CA VAL A 23 -8.57 2.10 -3.90
C VAL A 23 -8.27 0.70 -3.35
N ARG A 24 -7.31 -0.04 -3.93
CA ARG A 24 -6.99 -1.41 -3.48
C ARG A 24 -6.05 -1.46 -2.29
N ILE A 25 -5.23 -0.43 -2.10
CA ILE A 25 -4.15 -0.44 -1.13
C ILE A 25 -4.43 0.46 0.07
N MET A 26 -5.41 1.37 -0.06
CA MET A 26 -5.82 2.31 0.98
C MET A 26 -6.28 1.60 2.26
N GLU A 27 -7.05 0.52 2.14
CA GLU A 27 -7.51 -0.26 3.28
C GLU A 27 -6.31 -0.83 4.06
N SER A 28 -5.44 -1.59 3.39
CA SER A 28 -4.27 -2.17 4.05
C SER A 28 -3.25 -1.13 4.53
N ILE A 29 -3.16 0.05 3.89
CA ILE A 29 -2.35 1.19 4.38
C ILE A 29 -2.94 1.73 5.69
N THR A 30 -4.26 1.92 5.74
CA THR A 30 -4.98 2.40 6.93
C THR A 30 -4.89 1.39 8.06
N SER A 31 -5.08 0.11 7.76
CA SER A 31 -4.92 -1.04 8.66
C SER A 31 -3.49 -1.17 9.20
N SER A 32 -2.50 -0.76 8.40
CA SER A 32 -1.10 -0.67 8.82
C SER A 32 -0.76 0.59 9.62
N GLY A 33 -1.71 1.53 9.79
CA GLY A 33 -1.47 2.83 10.42
C GLY A 33 -0.61 3.80 9.59
N LEU A 34 -0.39 3.50 8.30
CA LEU A 34 0.36 4.36 7.40
C LEU A 34 -0.58 5.41 6.78
N LYS A 35 -0.05 6.60 6.49
CA LYS A 35 -0.80 7.67 5.81
C LYS A 35 -0.18 7.97 4.45
N VAL A 36 -1.01 8.14 3.43
CA VAL A 36 -0.58 8.65 2.12
C VAL A 36 -0.57 10.18 2.15
N LYS A 37 0.49 10.79 1.59
CA LYS A 37 0.56 12.24 1.35
C LYS A 37 -0.50 12.67 0.33
N ASP A 38 -0.70 11.83 -0.68
CA ASP A 38 -1.53 12.14 -1.84
C ASP A 38 -2.76 11.21 -1.89
N ALA A 39 -3.70 11.43 -0.98
CA ALA A 39 -4.95 10.65 -0.91
C ALA A 39 -5.84 10.84 -2.15
N ARG A 40 -5.64 11.93 -2.90
CA ARG A 40 -6.37 12.25 -4.14
C ARG A 40 -5.77 11.60 -5.38
N ALA A 41 -4.56 11.04 -5.28
CA ALA A 41 -3.92 10.39 -6.40
C ALA A 41 -4.61 9.05 -6.72
N ARG A 42 -4.87 8.78 -8.00
CA ARG A 42 -5.43 7.49 -8.46
C ARG A 42 -4.48 6.32 -8.21
N LYS A 43 -3.18 6.60 -8.16
CA LYS A 43 -2.11 5.62 -7.94
C LYS A 43 -1.28 6.04 -6.73
N THR A 44 -1.11 5.12 -5.79
CA THR A 44 -0.22 5.26 -4.64
C THR A 44 1.13 4.63 -4.97
N TYR A 45 2.20 5.41 -4.78
CA TYR A 45 3.57 4.96 -5.00
C TYR A 45 4.19 4.49 -3.68
N VAL A 46 4.64 3.24 -3.64
CA VAL A 46 5.19 2.63 -2.42
C VAL A 46 6.63 2.17 -2.64
N CYS A 47 7.48 2.44 -1.65
CA CYS A 47 8.81 1.87 -1.59
C CYS A 47 8.75 0.40 -1.14
N ALA A 48 9.86 -0.33 -1.30
CA ALA A 48 9.94 -1.74 -0.93
C ALA A 48 9.65 -2.00 0.56
N ASP A 49 9.99 -1.04 1.42
CA ASP A 49 9.81 -1.14 2.87
C ASP A 49 8.33 -1.02 3.27
N HIS A 50 7.65 0.02 2.78
CA HIS A 50 6.21 0.19 2.97
C HIS A 50 5.40 -0.95 2.36
N TRP A 51 5.82 -1.48 1.22
CA TRP A 51 5.19 -2.66 0.65
C TRP A 51 5.28 -3.87 1.58
N LYS A 52 6.37 -4.08 2.32
CA LYS A 52 6.45 -5.19 3.29
C LYS A 52 5.43 -5.04 4.42
N ILE A 53 5.25 -3.82 4.94
CA ILE A 53 4.28 -3.53 6.01
C ILE A 53 2.85 -3.75 5.50
N VAL A 54 2.52 -3.10 4.38
CA VAL A 54 1.19 -3.21 3.76
C VAL A 54 0.89 -4.65 3.35
N LYS A 55 1.86 -5.39 2.80
CA LYS A 55 1.69 -6.80 2.43
C LYS A 55 1.40 -7.68 3.64
N LYS A 56 1.94 -7.37 4.82
CA LYS A 56 1.63 -8.09 6.07
C LYS A 56 0.17 -7.85 6.47
N ALA A 57 -0.30 -6.59 6.44
CA ALA A 57 -1.70 -6.25 6.71
C ALA A 57 -2.63 -6.89 5.68
N PHE A 58 -2.34 -6.71 4.39
CA PHE A 58 -3.11 -7.29 3.29
C PHE A 58 -3.26 -8.81 3.45
N LYS A 59 -2.17 -9.54 3.73
CA LYS A 59 -2.24 -10.99 3.98
C LYS A 59 -3.05 -11.36 5.22
N LYS A 60 -3.05 -10.53 6.27
CA LYS A 60 -3.89 -10.76 7.44
C LYS A 60 -5.37 -10.53 7.12
N GLU A 61 -5.69 -9.59 6.23
CA GLU A 61 -7.06 -9.29 5.79
C GLU A 61 -7.59 -10.36 4.82
N THR A 62 -6.78 -10.89 3.91
CA THR A 62 -7.25 -11.92 2.95
C THR A 62 -7.41 -13.32 3.56
N LYS A 63 -6.71 -13.61 4.68
CA LYS A 63 -6.78 -14.90 5.37
C LYS A 63 -8.17 -15.23 5.96
N PRO A 64 -8.84 -14.34 6.72
CA PRO A 64 -10.18 -14.61 7.23
C PRO A 64 -11.19 -14.74 6.10
N GLU A 65 -11.04 -13.99 5.00
CA GLU A 65 -11.94 -14.13 3.84
C GLU A 65 -11.86 -15.53 3.23
N ARG A 66 -10.66 -16.12 3.09
CA ARG A 66 -10.51 -17.48 2.54
C ARG A 66 -11.11 -18.59 3.41
N LEU A 67 -11.15 -18.43 4.74
CA LEU A 67 -11.80 -19.43 5.61
C LEU A 67 -13.33 -19.39 5.50
N ARG A 68 -13.92 -18.28 5.03
CA ARG A 68 -15.36 -18.09 5.02
C ARG A 68 -16.07 -18.73 3.81
N TRP A 69 -15.33 -19.11 2.77
CA TRP A 69 -15.86 -19.76 1.56
C TRP A 69 -15.68 -21.28 1.55
N GLY A 70 -15.36 -21.89 2.70
CA GLY A 70 -15.35 -23.33 2.89
C GLY A 70 -16.56 -23.79 3.68
N HIS A 71 -17.75 -23.76 3.06
CA HIS A 71 -18.94 -24.45 3.55
C HIS A 71 -19.82 -24.85 2.37
#